data_AF-A0A7C2R1N4-F1
#
_entry.id   AF-A0A7C2R1N4-F1
#
_cell.length_a   1.000
_cell.length_b   1.000
_cell.length_c   1.000
_cell.angle_alpha   90.00
_cell.angle_beta   90.00
_cell.angle_gamma   90.00
#
_symmetry.space_group_name_H-M   'P 1'
#
loop_
_entity.id
_entity.type
_entity.pdbx_description
1 polymer ?
#
loop_
_entity_poly.entity_id
_entity_poly.type
_entity_poly.pdbx_seq_one_letter_code
_entity_poly.pdbx_strand_id
1 'polypeptide(L)'
;MKERRQASVIVLREAHPGYIMPVGVWQVRENVRNAVQQRPLKYNTIKEALERVSSKFEIPLKNWIEKSTLLQKALFQKRITDYLQAKN
;
A
#
# COMPACT_ATOMS: atom_id res chain seq x y z
N MET A 1 -16.17 -8.95 15.59
CA MET A 1 -15.31 -9.30 14.42
C MET A 1 -16.10 -10.21 13.48
N LYS A 2 -16.69 -9.67 12.41
CA LYS A 2 -17.65 -10.39 11.54
C LYS A 2 -16.98 -11.06 10.32
N GLU A 3 -15.84 -10.54 9.86
CA GLU A 3 -15.21 -10.92 8.59
C GLU A 3 -14.29 -12.15 8.66
N ARG A 4 -13.82 -12.58 9.85
CA ARG A 4 -12.83 -13.67 10.09
C ARG A 4 -11.54 -13.63 9.24
N ARG A 5 -11.39 -12.65 8.35
CA ARG A 5 -10.24 -12.44 7.47
C ARG A 5 -9.43 -11.27 7.99
N GLN A 6 -8.12 -11.42 7.96
CA GLN A 6 -7.18 -10.38 8.32
C GLN A 6 -6.33 -10.06 7.10
N ALA A 7 -6.01 -8.78 6.94
CA ALA A 7 -5.13 -8.30 5.89
C ALA A 7 -4.26 -7.17 6.44
N SER A 8 -3.04 -7.07 5.93
CA SER A 8 -2.20 -5.89 6.12
C SER A 8 -2.68 -4.78 5.18
N VAL A 9 -2.73 -3.55 5.67
CA VAL A 9 -3.17 -2.38 4.89
C VAL A 9 -2.05 -1.34 4.89
N ILE A 10 -1.81 -0.74 3.72
CA ILE A 10 -0.85 0.34 3.54
C ILE A 10 -1.56 1.48 2.81
N VAL A 11 -1.46 2.69 3.35
CA VAL A 11 -1.96 3.92 2.72
C VAL A 11 -0.76 4.77 2.34
N LEU A 12 -0.63 5.08 1.06
CA LEU A 12 0.43 5.94 0.54
C LEU A 12 -0.20 7.28 0.14
N ARG A 13 0.37 8.39 0.63
CA ARG A 13 -0.14 9.73 0.38
C ARG A 13 1.00 10.70 0.15
N GLU A 14 1.03 11.27 -1.04
CA GLU A 14 1.93 12.36 -1.40
C GLU A 14 1.26 13.71 -1.11
N ALA A 15 2.02 14.65 -0.55
CA ALA A 15 1.60 16.02 -0.33
C ALA A 15 2.38 16.92 -1.29
N HIS A 16 1.69 17.55 -2.23
CA HIS A 16 2.32 18.43 -3.21
C HIS A 16 2.47 19.85 -2.66
N PRO A 17 3.44 20.65 -3.13
CA PRO A 17 3.69 22.01 -2.64
C PRO A 17 2.47 22.95 -2.71
N GLY A 18 1.54 22.72 -3.63
CA GLY A 18 0.29 23.49 -3.72
C GLY A 18 -0.72 23.22 -2.59
N TYR A 19 -0.47 22.23 -1.73
CA TYR A 19 -1.31 21.91 -0.59
C TYR A 19 -0.98 22.82 0.61
N ILE A 20 -1.52 24.03 0.56
CA ILE A 20 -1.23 25.11 1.53
C ILE A 20 -2.15 25.11 2.77
N MET A 21 -3.30 24.42 2.71
CA MET A 21 -4.29 24.46 3.79
C MET A 21 -4.21 23.22 4.71
N PRO A 22 -4.10 23.40 6.04
CA PRO A 22 -4.10 22.29 6.99
C PRO A 22 -5.53 21.83 7.30
N VAL A 23 -6.07 20.93 6.48
CA VAL A 23 -7.45 20.39 6.63
C VAL A 23 -7.56 19.29 7.72
N GLY A 24 -6.47 19.05 8.46
CA GLY A 24 -6.39 18.04 9.52
C GLY A 24 -6.52 16.59 9.02
N VAL A 25 -6.78 15.67 9.95
CA VAL A 25 -6.85 14.22 9.69
C VAL A 25 -8.09 13.84 8.88
N TRP A 26 -9.13 14.69 8.86
CA TRP A 26 -10.39 14.39 8.17
C TRP A 26 -10.18 14.08 6.68
N GLN A 27 -9.33 14.84 5.99
CA GLN A 27 -9.05 14.62 4.57
C GLN A 27 -8.45 13.24 4.29
N VAL A 28 -7.60 12.70 5.17
CA VAL A 28 -7.06 11.35 5.01
C VAL A 28 -8.16 10.31 5.21
N ARG A 29 -9.02 10.50 6.22
CA ARG A 29 -10.14 9.58 6.50
C ARG A 29 -11.16 9.57 5.37
N GLU A 30 -11.48 10.71 4.80
CA GLU A 30 -12.44 10.82 3.70
C GLU A 30 -11.92 10.18 2.43
N ASN A 31 -10.65 10.43 2.08
CA ASN A 31 -10.01 9.78 0.94
C ASN A 31 -9.99 8.25 1.07
N VAL A 32 -9.67 7.74 2.26
CA VAL A 32 -9.69 6.29 2.51
C VAL A 32 -11.12 5.74 2.42
N ARG A 33 -12.12 6.44 2.97
CA ARG A 33 -13.53 6.03 2.85
C ARG A 33 -13.98 5.95 1.39
N ASN A 34 -13.69 7.00 0.62
CA ASN A 34 -14.02 7.06 -0.80
C ASN A 34 -13.32 5.95 -1.59
N ALA A 35 -12.04 5.68 -1.32
CA ALA A 35 -11.30 4.61 -1.97
C ALA A 35 -11.90 3.22 -1.70
N VAL A 36 -12.37 2.96 -0.47
CA VAL A 36 -12.98 1.67 -0.09
C VAL A 36 -14.40 1.51 -0.66
N GLN A 37 -15.12 2.60 -0.92
CA GLN A 37 -16.45 2.57 -1.54
C GLN A 37 -16.39 2.33 -3.06
N GLN A 38 -15.26 2.62 -3.71
CA GLN A 38 -15.08 2.44 -5.15
C GLN A 38 -14.70 0.99 -5.50
N ARG A 39 -14.92 0.61 -6.77
CA ARG A 39 -14.49 -0.70 -7.27
C ARG A 39 -12.95 -0.79 -7.23
N PRO A 40 -12.37 -1.73 -6.47
CA PRO A 40 -10.93 -1.80 -6.31
C PRO A 40 -10.27 -2.35 -7.58
N LEU A 41 -9.05 -1.85 -7.85
CA LEU A 41 -8.13 -2.51 -8.78
C LEU A 41 -7.53 -3.73 -8.08
N LYS A 42 -7.56 -4.89 -8.73
CA LYS A 42 -7.04 -6.16 -8.21
C LYS A 42 -5.79 -6.55 -9.00
N TYR A 43 -4.78 -7.00 -8.27
CA TYR A 43 -3.51 -7.43 -8.81
C TYR A 43 -3.15 -8.79 -8.23
N ASN A 44 -2.42 -9.59 -9.00
CA ASN A 44 -1.98 -10.91 -8.55
C ASN A 44 -0.70 -10.83 -7.72
N THR A 45 0.11 -9.79 -7.96
CA THR A 45 1.35 -9.57 -7.22
C THR A 45 1.43 -8.16 -6.64
N ILE A 46 2.18 -8.01 -5.56
CA ILE A 46 2.46 -6.69 -4.99
C ILE A 46 3.26 -5.81 -5.96
N LYS A 47 4.09 -6.41 -6.81
CA LYS A 47 4.88 -5.69 -7.81
C LYS A 47 3.99 -4.96 -8.81
N GLU A 48 2.99 -5.63 -9.38
CA GLU A 48 2.00 -5.02 -10.29
C GLU A 48 1.26 -3.85 -9.63
N ALA A 49 0.85 -4.02 -8.36
CA ALA A 49 0.18 -2.97 -7.61
C ALA A 49 1.10 -1.75 -7.40
N LEU A 50 2.37 -1.97 -7.08
CA LEU A 50 3.35 -0.89 -6.88
C LEU A 50 3.75 -0.19 -8.17
N GLU A 51 3.82 -0.90 -9.30
CA GLU A 51 4.02 -0.30 -10.63
C GLU A 51 2.88 0.67 -10.97
N ARG A 52 1.63 0.26 -10.71
CA ARG A 52 0.46 1.15 -10.86
C ARG A 52 0.58 2.39 -9.98
N VAL A 53 0.97 2.24 -8.72
CA VAL A 53 1.12 3.38 -7.80
C VAL A 53 2.25 4.30 -8.27
N SER A 54 3.40 3.75 -8.66
CA SER A 54 4.54 4.53 -9.15
C SER A 54 4.21 5.36 -10.39
N SER A 55 3.28 4.92 -11.23
CA SER A 55 2.81 5.72 -12.38
C SER A 55 2.01 6.97 -12.01
N LYS A 56 1.63 7.12 -10.73
CA LYS A 56 0.80 8.23 -10.23
C LYS A 56 1.52 9.17 -9.27
N PHE A 57 2.67 8.76 -8.74
CA PHE A 57 3.41 9.54 -7.74
C PHE A 57 4.57 10.27 -8.39
N GLU A 58 4.92 11.43 -7.85
CA GLU A 58 6.11 12.18 -8.26
C GLU A 58 7.32 11.72 -7.44
N ILE A 59 7.14 11.45 -6.14
CA ILE A 59 8.18 10.84 -5.30
C ILE A 59 8.46 9.40 -5.78
N PRO A 60 9.73 9.07 -6.09
CA PRO A 60 10.12 7.73 -6.52
C PRO A 60 9.71 6.64 -5.52
N LEU A 61 9.21 5.52 -6.04
CA LEU A 61 8.75 4.39 -5.23
C LEU A 61 9.82 3.86 -4.26
N LYS A 62 11.10 3.93 -4.64
CA LYS A 62 12.24 3.54 -3.80
C LYS A 62 12.20 4.23 -2.43
N ASN A 63 11.89 5.53 -2.39
CA ASN A 63 11.85 6.31 -1.17
C ASN A 63 10.74 5.83 -0.22
N TRP A 64 9.61 5.37 -0.78
CA TRP A 64 8.51 4.79 -0.01
C TRP A 64 8.90 3.44 0.60
N ILE A 65 9.57 2.59 -0.19
CA ILE A 65 10.03 1.27 0.25
C ILE A 65 11.08 1.41 1.36
N GLU A 66 12.02 2.34 1.23
CA GLU A 66 13.07 2.55 2.24
C GLU A 66 12.51 3.00 3.59
N LYS A 67 11.44 3.79 3.59
CA LYS A 67 10.84 4.35 4.81
C LYS A 67 9.73 3.50 5.42
N SER A 68 9.12 2.60 4.65
CA SER A 68 7.95 1.82 5.10
C SER A 68 8.33 0.39 5.48
N THR A 69 8.30 0.10 6.79
CA THR A 69 8.50 -1.25 7.31
C THR A 69 7.45 -2.24 6.80
N LEU A 70 6.23 -1.78 6.52
CA LEU A 70 5.17 -2.63 5.96
C LEU A 70 5.47 -3.00 4.50
N LEU A 71 5.98 -2.06 3.69
CA LEU A 71 6.39 -2.37 2.31
C LEU A 71 7.61 -3.29 2.29
N GLN A 72 8.60 -3.05 3.15
CA GLN A 72 9.77 -3.93 3.27
C GLN A 72 9.36 -5.34 3.66
N LYS A 73 8.48 -5.50 4.65
CA LYS A 73 7.94 -6.81 5.03
C LYS A 73 7.20 -7.45 3.86
N ALA A 74 6.36 -6.71 3.15
CA ALA A 74 5.60 -7.27 2.05
C ALA A 74 6.46 -7.67 0.83
N LEU A 75 7.61 -7.03 0.62
CA LEU A 75 8.52 -7.30 -0.51
C LEU A 75 9.61 -8.32 -0.20
N PHE A 76 10.15 -8.31 1.02
CA PHE A 76 11.36 -9.05 1.37
C PHE A 76 11.12 -10.15 2.41
N GLN A 77 10.09 -10.05 3.25
CA GLN A 77 9.80 -11.10 4.23
C GLN A 77 9.18 -12.31 3.53
N LYS A 78 9.88 -13.45 3.62
CA LYS A 78 9.32 -14.75 3.27
C LYS A 78 9.01 -15.57 4.52
N ARG A 79 8.04 -16.48 4.40
CA ARG A 79 7.75 -17.46 5.46
C ARG A 79 8.63 -18.67 5.26
N ILE A 80 8.99 -19.33 6.36
CA ILE A 80 9.76 -20.58 6.31
C ILE A 80 9.03 -21.64 5.47
N THR A 81 7.69 -21.66 5.54
CA THR A 81 6.83 -22.53 4.74
C THR A 81 7.03 -22.37 3.23
N ASP A 82 7.39 -21.17 2.77
CA ASP A 82 7.59 -20.89 1.35
C ASP A 82 8.82 -21.64 0.81
N TYR A 83 9.80 -21.92 1.67
CA TYR A 83 10.99 -22.69 1.33
C TYR A 83 10.76 -24.20 1.41
N LEU A 84 9.81 -24.65 2.24
CA LEU A 84 9.46 -26.07 2.35
C LEU A 84 8.66 -26.56 1.12
N GLN A 85 7.92 -25.68 0.44
CA GLN A 85 7.17 -26.02 -0.77
C GLN A 85 8.04 -26.11 -2.04
N ALA A 86 9.20 -25.45 -2.08
CA ALA A 86 10.06 -25.37 -3.27
C ALA A 86 10.89 -26.64 -3.55
N LYS A 87 10.69 -27.72 -2.79
CA LYS A 87 11.50 -28.95 -2.85
C LYS A 87 10.77 -30.14 -3.50
N ASN A 88 9.64 -29.90 -4.18
CA ASN A 88 8.92 -30.88 -5.00
C ASN A 88 8.94 -30.47 -6.46
#